data_AF-A0A4R1YKA3-F1
#
_entry.id   AF-A0A4R1YKA3-F1
#
_cell.length_a   1.000
_cell.length_b   1.000
_cell.length_c   1.000
_cell.angle_alpha   90.00
_cell.angle_beta   90.00
_cell.angle_gamma   90.00
#
_symmetry.space_group_name_H-M   'P 1'
#
loop_
_entity.id
_entity.type
_entity.pdbx_description
1 polymer ?
#
loop_
_entity_poly.entity_id
_entity_poly.type
_entity_poly.pdbx_seq_one_letter_code
_entity_poly.pdbx_strand_id
1 'polypeptide(L)'
;MMLPNSLNEAAVEALDQASRVPNLNGDLLQSTPARDIRSGSERILALLQTVDMKRFFQKQTIFSRFTGADVEARLQFELASYRVMAAFREVRQAADNGRRVRALLAKAKLDLGEQQSKLAGVIEEAKVLLVKSRASADSFLVDRFERRLANLITMETSNTLTLQQMTLSESTLSMLLDRFVDIETMLLPLWQRNALAIAQGEVTSLRSQPAVEFLESHHSLIDHLQKVGSK
;
A
#
# COMPACT_ATOMS: atom_id res chain seq x y z
N MET A 1 3.16 22.49 27.56
CA MET A 1 4.26 22.73 28.52
C MET A 1 4.67 24.17 28.30
N MET A 2 4.69 25.01 29.34
CA MET A 2 5.08 26.42 29.16
C MET A 2 6.55 26.59 29.54
N LEU A 3 7.32 27.23 28.67
CA LEU A 3 8.70 27.61 29.00
C LEU A 3 8.69 28.72 30.08
N PRO A 4 9.67 28.71 31.01
CA PRO A 4 9.80 29.76 32.00
C PRO A 4 10.16 31.11 31.36
N ASN A 5 9.85 32.21 32.06
CA ASN A 5 10.04 33.58 31.54
C ASN A 5 11.51 34.06 31.52
N SER A 6 12.45 33.24 31.99
CA SER A 6 13.89 33.51 32.03
C SER A 6 14.70 32.27 31.70
N LEU A 7 15.88 32.47 31.11
CA LEU A 7 16.80 31.38 30.75
C LEU A 7 17.53 30.87 32.00
N ASN A 8 17.11 29.69 32.47
CA ASN A 8 17.63 29.01 33.66
C ASN A 8 17.66 27.49 33.43
N GLU A 9 18.12 26.71 34.43
CA GLU A 9 18.15 25.24 34.32
C GLU A 9 16.76 24.63 34.05
N ALA A 10 15.68 25.22 34.58
CA ALA A 10 14.32 24.75 34.29
C ALA A 10 13.92 24.96 32.81
N ALA A 11 14.44 26.00 32.15
CA ALA A 11 14.26 26.22 30.72
C ALA A 11 14.96 25.12 29.90
N VAL A 12 16.17 24.74 30.31
CA VAL A 12 16.92 23.64 29.67
C VAL A 12 16.22 22.30 29.89
N GLU A 13 15.74 22.04 31.11
CA GLU A 13 15.01 20.81 31.42
C GLU A 13 13.68 20.73 30.64
N ALA A 14 12.99 21.86 30.44
CA ALA A 14 11.79 21.90 29.63
C ALA A 14 12.06 21.51 28.15
N LEU A 15 13.20 21.93 27.56
CA LEU A 15 13.60 21.46 26.24
C LEU A 15 13.96 19.97 26.23
N ASP A 16 14.62 19.47 27.28
CA ASP A 16 14.93 18.05 27.41
C ASP A 16 13.65 17.21 27.51
N GLN A 17 12.62 17.67 28.24
CA GLN A 17 11.33 17.01 28.29
C GLN A 17 10.58 17.07 26.95
N ALA A 18 10.63 18.19 26.24
CA ALA A 18 10.05 18.33 24.91
C ALA A 18 10.72 17.42 23.86
N SER A 19 11.98 17.04 24.07
CA SER A 19 12.72 16.12 23.21
C SER A 19 12.37 14.63 23.40
N ARG A 20 11.55 14.28 24.40
CA ARG A 20 11.15 12.88 24.64
C ARG A 20 10.15 12.43 23.58
N VAL A 21 10.63 11.65 22.61
CA VAL A 21 9.83 11.14 21.49
C VAL A 21 8.92 9.99 21.96
N PRO A 22 7.60 10.05 21.70
CA PRO A 22 6.73 8.89 21.83
C PRO A 22 7.09 7.86 20.76
N ASN A 23 7.25 6.59 21.16
CA ASN A 23 7.66 5.51 20.25
C ASN A 23 6.78 5.44 18.99
N LEU A 24 7.29 5.94 17.87
CA LEU A 24 6.77 5.65 16.55
C LEU A 24 7.00 4.15 16.29
N ASN A 25 5.91 3.42 16.06
CA ASN A 25 5.99 1.98 15.86
C ASN A 25 6.67 1.70 14.52
N GLY A 26 7.99 1.45 14.54
CA GLY A 26 8.82 1.25 13.34
C GLY A 26 8.32 0.13 12.43
N ASP A 27 7.60 -0.83 12.99
CA ASP A 27 6.95 -1.93 12.27
C ASP A 27 5.94 -1.44 11.21
N LEU A 28 5.31 -0.27 11.42
CA LEU A 28 4.38 0.31 10.42
C LEU A 28 5.11 0.77 9.16
N LEU A 29 6.32 1.31 9.33
CA LEU A 29 7.17 1.76 8.22
C LEU A 29 7.87 0.59 7.52
N GLN A 30 8.05 -0.53 8.22
CA GLN A 30 8.61 -1.76 7.64
C GLN A 30 7.55 -2.65 6.98
N SER A 31 6.27 -2.48 7.30
CA SER A 31 5.21 -3.25 6.65
C SER A 31 5.16 -2.97 5.15
N THR A 32 5.19 -4.02 4.33
CA THR A 32 5.19 -3.91 2.85
C THR A 32 3.88 -4.32 2.15
N PRO A 33 2.65 -4.02 2.64
CA PRO A 33 1.42 -4.42 1.94
C PRO A 33 1.35 -3.94 0.49
N ALA A 34 1.87 -2.75 0.19
CA ALA A 34 1.92 -2.22 -1.17
C ALA A 34 2.78 -3.09 -2.10
N ARG A 35 3.89 -3.64 -1.60
CA ARG A 35 4.72 -4.59 -2.35
C ARG A 35 4.00 -5.91 -2.55
N ASP A 36 3.36 -6.41 -1.50
CA ASP A 36 2.69 -7.71 -1.52
C ASP A 36 1.53 -7.69 -2.53
N ILE A 37 0.70 -6.63 -2.53
CA ILE A 37 -0.39 -6.43 -3.50
C ILE A 37 0.14 -6.36 -4.94
N ARG A 38 1.22 -5.60 -5.18
CA ARG A 38 1.84 -5.52 -6.52
C ARG A 38 2.36 -6.89 -6.97
N SER A 39 3.17 -7.54 -6.14
CA SER A 39 3.78 -8.84 -6.49
C SER A 39 2.74 -9.93 -6.76
N GLY A 40 1.65 -9.95 -5.98
CA GLY A 40 0.57 -10.90 -6.22
C GLY A 40 -0.25 -10.54 -7.47
N SER A 41 -0.40 -9.25 -7.79
CA SER A 41 -1.03 -8.81 -9.04
C SER A 41 -0.19 -9.19 -10.28
N GLU A 42 1.14 -9.06 -10.20
CA GLU A 42 2.08 -9.56 -11.22
C GLU A 42 2.01 -11.08 -11.37
N ARG A 43 1.89 -11.82 -10.26
CA ARG A 43 1.70 -13.27 -10.27
C ARG A 43 0.40 -13.67 -10.97
N ILE A 44 -0.71 -12.97 -10.70
CA ILE A 44 -1.99 -13.19 -11.38
C ILE A 44 -1.84 -12.91 -12.88
N LEU A 45 -1.22 -11.79 -13.24
CA LEU A 45 -0.97 -11.43 -14.64
C LEU A 45 -0.18 -12.53 -15.36
N ALA A 46 0.90 -13.02 -14.75
CA ALA A 46 1.70 -14.10 -15.32
C ALA A 46 0.86 -15.37 -15.52
N LEU A 47 0.03 -15.75 -14.54
CA LEU A 47 -0.85 -16.91 -14.65
C LEU A 47 -1.87 -16.74 -15.79
N LEU A 48 -2.50 -15.57 -15.91
CA LEU A 48 -3.45 -15.28 -17.00
C LEU A 48 -2.77 -15.37 -18.37
N GLN A 49 -1.56 -14.84 -18.50
CA GLN A 49 -0.79 -14.89 -19.75
C GLN A 49 -0.35 -16.30 -20.15
N THR A 50 -0.22 -17.23 -19.18
CA THR A 50 0.07 -18.64 -19.49
C THR A 50 -1.12 -19.42 -20.03
N VAL A 51 -2.34 -18.88 -19.95
CA VAL A 51 -3.55 -19.51 -20.52
C VAL A 51 -3.51 -19.33 -22.03
N ASP A 52 -3.03 -20.33 -22.77
CA ASP A 52 -3.06 -20.35 -24.24
C ASP A 52 -4.50 -20.61 -24.73
N MET A 53 -5.28 -19.53 -24.79
CA MET A 53 -6.68 -19.56 -25.19
C MET A 53 -6.87 -20.05 -26.63
N LYS A 54 -5.90 -19.78 -27.52
CA LYS A 54 -5.98 -20.23 -28.92
C LYS A 54 -5.85 -21.75 -28.99
N ARG A 55 -4.87 -22.34 -28.30
CA ARG A 55 -4.74 -23.81 -28.23
C ARG A 55 -5.93 -24.46 -27.55
N PHE A 56 -6.44 -23.86 -26.47
CA PHE A 56 -7.59 -24.39 -25.76
C PHE A 56 -8.81 -24.52 -26.68
N PHE A 57 -9.19 -23.44 -27.38
CA PHE A 57 -10.35 -23.49 -28.25
C PHE A 57 -10.15 -24.30 -29.54
N GLN A 58 -8.92 -24.38 -30.08
CA GLN A 58 -8.62 -25.25 -31.23
C GLN A 58 -8.85 -26.74 -30.90
N LYS A 59 -8.59 -27.14 -29.65
CA LYS A 59 -8.84 -28.51 -29.15
C LYS A 59 -10.31 -28.80 -28.84
N GLN A 60 -11.25 -27.88 -29.08
CA GLN A 60 -12.69 -28.13 -28.91
C GLN A 60 -13.44 -28.49 -30.21
N THR A 61 -12.71 -28.92 -31.25
CA THR A 61 -13.29 -29.32 -32.54
C THR A 61 -14.00 -30.69 -32.46
N ILE A 62 -14.95 -30.98 -33.34
CA ILE A 62 -15.70 -32.27 -33.35
C ILE A 62 -14.76 -33.48 -33.41
N PHE A 63 -13.60 -33.37 -34.07
CA PHE A 63 -12.61 -34.44 -34.16
C PHE A 63 -11.82 -34.68 -32.86
N SER A 64 -11.61 -33.67 -32.01
CA SER A 64 -10.86 -33.84 -30.76
C SER A 64 -11.67 -34.54 -29.68
N ARG A 65 -13.01 -34.44 -29.73
CA ARG A 65 -13.94 -35.22 -28.89
C ARG A 65 -13.77 -36.74 -29.02
N PHE A 66 -13.33 -37.22 -30.18
CA PHE A 66 -13.07 -38.64 -30.41
C PHE A 66 -11.74 -39.13 -29.82
N THR A 67 -10.83 -38.22 -29.48
CA THR A 67 -9.46 -38.53 -29.01
C THR A 67 -9.27 -38.29 -27.50
N GLY A 68 -10.28 -37.75 -26.81
CA GLY A 68 -10.19 -37.32 -25.40
C GLY A 68 -9.36 -36.05 -25.18
N ALA A 69 -8.82 -35.45 -26.24
CA ALA A 69 -8.03 -34.21 -26.19
C ALA A 69 -8.87 -32.99 -25.74
N ASP A 70 -10.20 -33.06 -25.88
CA ASP A 70 -11.13 -32.05 -25.38
C ASP A 70 -11.26 -32.11 -23.84
N VAL A 71 -11.33 -33.31 -23.27
CA VAL A 71 -11.34 -33.53 -21.82
C VAL A 71 -10.03 -33.08 -21.18
N GLU A 72 -8.89 -33.43 -21.79
CA GLU A 72 -7.58 -32.98 -21.33
C GLU A 72 -7.45 -31.46 -21.37
N ALA A 73 -7.88 -30.81 -22.46
CA ALA A 73 -7.86 -29.36 -22.59
C ALA A 73 -8.71 -28.67 -21.51
N ARG A 74 -9.91 -29.21 -21.22
CA ARG A 74 -10.81 -28.73 -20.15
C ARG A 74 -10.16 -28.84 -18.78
N LEU A 75 -9.58 -29.99 -18.46
CA LEU A 75 -8.89 -30.18 -17.18
C LEU A 75 -7.71 -29.21 -17.03
N GLN A 76 -6.91 -29.00 -18.08
CA GLN A 76 -5.81 -28.02 -18.06
C GLN A 76 -6.32 -26.59 -17.84
N PHE A 77 -7.44 -26.23 -18.46
CA PHE A 77 -8.07 -24.93 -18.28
C PHE A 77 -8.63 -24.75 -16.85
N GLU A 78 -9.28 -25.78 -16.30
CA GLU A 78 -9.81 -25.77 -14.94
C GLU A 78 -8.66 -25.63 -13.92
N LEU A 79 -7.57 -26.38 -14.10
CA LEU A 79 -6.37 -26.26 -13.27
C LEU A 79 -5.73 -24.87 -13.36
N ALA A 80 -5.64 -24.30 -14.56
CA ALA A 80 -5.13 -22.93 -14.75
C ALA A 80 -6.04 -21.91 -14.05
N SER A 81 -7.36 -22.08 -14.18
CA SER A 81 -8.34 -21.19 -13.55
C SER A 81 -8.28 -21.27 -12.02
N TYR A 82 -8.12 -22.47 -11.48
CA TYR A 82 -7.92 -22.69 -10.04
C TYR A 82 -6.66 -21.97 -9.53
N ARG A 83 -5.55 -22.01 -10.29
CA ARG A 83 -4.30 -21.32 -9.93
C ARG A 83 -4.47 -19.80 -9.89
N VAL A 84 -5.14 -19.24 -10.90
CA VAL A 84 -5.51 -17.81 -10.92
C VAL A 84 -6.33 -17.45 -9.68
N MET A 85 -7.34 -18.26 -9.36
CA MET A 85 -8.18 -18.07 -8.18
C MET A 85 -7.43 -18.17 -6.84
N ALA A 86 -6.45 -19.06 -6.75
CA ALA A 86 -5.59 -19.17 -5.58
C ALA A 86 -4.73 -17.90 -5.41
N ALA A 87 -4.13 -17.40 -6.49
CA ALA A 87 -3.36 -16.16 -6.46
C ALA A 87 -4.23 -14.95 -6.09
N PHE A 88 -5.48 -14.88 -6.54
CA PHE A 88 -6.43 -13.84 -6.10
C PHE A 88 -6.69 -13.86 -4.60
N ARG A 89 -6.80 -15.03 -3.97
CA ARG A 89 -6.97 -15.14 -2.52
C ARG A 89 -5.75 -14.64 -1.75
N GLU A 90 -4.54 -14.90 -2.25
CA GLU A 90 -3.31 -14.36 -1.66
C GLU A 90 -3.29 -12.82 -1.72
N VAL A 91 -3.64 -12.24 -2.88
CA VAL A 91 -3.72 -10.77 -3.02
C VAL A 91 -4.81 -10.18 -2.12
N ARG A 92 -5.95 -10.87 -1.97
CA ARG A 92 -7.00 -10.44 -1.04
C ARG A 92 -6.50 -10.36 0.40
N GLN A 93 -5.74 -11.36 0.84
CA GLN A 93 -5.14 -11.34 2.17
C GLN A 93 -4.15 -10.18 2.33
N ALA A 94 -3.34 -9.90 1.31
CA ALA A 94 -2.46 -8.74 1.30
C ALA A 94 -3.23 -7.41 1.33
N ALA A 95 -4.35 -7.32 0.62
CA ALA A 95 -5.24 -6.15 0.62
C ALA A 95 -5.94 -5.95 1.97
N ASP A 96 -6.38 -7.02 2.64
CA ASP A 96 -6.92 -6.96 4.00
C ASP A 96 -5.88 -6.44 5.01
N ASN A 97 -4.65 -6.94 4.93
CA ASN A 97 -3.55 -6.42 5.72
C ASN A 97 -3.26 -4.94 5.38
N GLY A 98 -3.29 -4.60 4.09
CA GLY A 98 -3.15 -3.22 3.59
C GLY A 98 -4.20 -2.27 4.17
N ARG A 99 -5.47 -2.67 4.24
CA ARG A 99 -6.53 -1.87 4.88
C ARG A 99 -6.23 -1.60 6.35
N ARG A 100 -5.77 -2.60 7.09
CA ARG A 100 -5.36 -2.46 8.50
C ARG A 100 -4.17 -1.52 8.63
N VAL A 101 -3.12 -1.69 7.83
CA VAL A 101 -1.93 -0.82 7.84
C VAL A 101 -2.30 0.62 7.49
N ARG A 102 -3.17 0.85 6.51
CA ARG A 102 -3.66 2.18 6.16
C ARG A 102 -4.32 2.88 7.35
N ALA A 103 -5.18 2.17 8.09
CA ALA A 103 -5.82 2.73 9.28
C ALA A 103 -4.80 3.09 10.37
N LEU A 104 -3.77 2.26 10.56
CA LEU A 104 -2.69 2.52 11.51
C LEU A 104 -1.81 3.71 11.07
N LEU A 105 -1.50 3.83 9.77
CA LEU A 105 -0.79 4.98 9.20
C LEU A 105 -1.56 6.28 9.39
N ALA A 106 -2.87 6.28 9.11
CA ALA A 106 -3.72 7.45 9.29
C ALA A 106 -3.72 7.93 10.75
N LYS A 107 -3.82 6.99 11.71
CA LYS A 107 -3.71 7.31 13.13
C LYS A 107 -2.33 7.86 13.50
N ALA A 108 -1.26 7.17 13.10
CA ALA A 108 0.11 7.58 13.40
C ALA A 108 0.44 8.98 12.84
N LYS A 109 -0.10 9.32 11.66
CA LYS A 109 0.03 10.64 11.05
C LYS A 109 -0.68 11.74 11.85
N LEU A 110 -1.88 11.47 12.36
CA LEU A 110 -2.58 12.41 13.24
C LEU A 110 -1.80 12.63 14.54
N ASP A 111 -1.37 11.54 15.19
CA ASP A 111 -0.61 11.59 16.44
C ASP A 111 0.71 12.37 16.26
N LEU A 112 1.46 12.06 15.19
CA LEU A 112 2.72 12.75 14.87
C LEU A 112 2.48 14.21 14.46
N GLY A 113 1.38 14.51 13.75
CA GLY A 113 1.02 15.89 13.39
C GLY A 113 0.68 16.76 14.59
N GLU A 114 -0.03 16.21 15.58
CA GLU A 114 -0.30 16.92 16.84
C GLU A 114 0.99 17.17 17.62
N GLN A 115 1.88 16.17 17.69
CA GLN A 115 3.19 16.31 18.34
C GLN A 115 4.07 17.34 17.64
N GLN A 116 4.06 17.35 16.31
CA GLN A 116 4.78 18.32 15.50
C GLN A 116 4.33 19.75 15.79
N SER A 117 3.02 19.97 15.88
CA SER A 117 2.45 21.29 16.23
C SER A 117 2.88 21.75 17.62
N LYS A 118 2.86 20.83 18.61
CA LYS A 118 3.34 21.12 19.97
C LYS A 118 4.84 21.44 19.99
N LEU A 119 5.65 20.67 19.26
CA LEU A 119 7.09 20.87 19.16
C LEU A 119 7.44 22.22 18.51
N ALA A 120 6.76 22.58 17.43
CA ALA A 120 6.90 23.88 16.77
C ALA A 120 6.60 25.04 17.73
N GLY A 121 5.54 24.93 18.54
CA GLY A 121 5.22 25.92 19.57
C GLY A 121 6.34 26.08 20.61
N VAL A 122 6.91 24.98 21.11
CA VAL A 122 8.05 25.02 22.05
C VAL A 122 9.29 25.63 21.41
N ILE A 123 9.56 25.33 20.14
CA ILE A 123 10.69 25.91 19.40
C ILE A 123 10.55 27.43 19.27
N GLU A 124 9.36 27.92 18.91
CA GLU A 124 9.11 29.36 18.80
C GLU A 124 9.22 30.07 20.15
N GLU A 125 8.60 29.52 21.21
CA GLU A 125 8.76 30.06 22.57
C GLU A 125 10.24 30.07 23.01
N ALA A 126 11.00 29.02 22.69
CA ALA A 126 12.43 28.93 23.02
C ALA A 126 13.29 29.95 22.27
N LYS A 127 13.00 30.20 20.98
CA LYS A 127 13.66 31.25 20.19
C LYS A 127 13.42 32.63 20.81
N VAL A 128 12.19 32.93 21.20
CA VAL A 128 11.83 34.20 21.86
C VAL A 128 12.55 34.34 23.20
N LEU A 129 12.57 33.28 24.02
CA LEU A 129 13.26 33.28 25.30
C LEU A 129 14.77 33.51 25.14
N LEU A 130 15.40 32.83 24.18
CA LEU A 130 16.82 32.98 23.89
C LEU A 130 17.15 34.42 23.52
N VAL A 131 16.38 35.04 22.60
CA VAL A 131 16.59 36.44 22.20
C VAL A 131 16.45 37.39 23.38
N LYS A 132 15.44 37.19 24.23
CA LYS A 132 15.16 38.06 25.38
C LYS A 132 16.22 37.96 26.48
N SER A 133 16.78 36.78 26.72
CA SER A 133 17.67 36.51 27.85
C SER A 133 19.16 36.45 27.49
N ARG A 134 19.52 36.51 26.19
CA ARG A 134 20.91 36.31 25.74
C ARG A 134 21.94 37.23 26.39
N ALA A 135 21.59 38.50 26.58
CA ALA A 135 22.50 39.51 27.11
C ALA A 135 22.66 39.47 28.64
N SER A 136 21.73 38.82 29.36
CA SER A 136 21.65 38.83 30.82
C SER A 136 21.84 37.46 31.47
N ALA A 137 21.88 36.39 30.68
CA ALA A 137 22.07 35.02 31.15
C ALA A 137 23.55 34.59 31.12
N ASP A 138 23.87 33.57 31.92
CA ASP A 138 25.19 32.92 31.90
C ASP A 138 25.47 32.29 30.53
N SER A 139 26.65 32.58 29.96
CA SER A 139 27.12 32.03 28.68
C SER A 139 27.03 30.50 28.61
N PHE A 140 27.34 29.80 29.70
CA PHE A 140 27.28 28.35 29.73
C PHE A 140 25.85 27.81 29.59
N LEU A 141 24.88 28.49 30.21
CA LEU A 141 23.46 28.16 30.09
C LEU A 141 22.94 28.49 28.69
N VAL A 142 23.37 29.60 28.10
CA VAL A 142 23.02 30.00 26.73
C VAL A 142 23.48 28.93 25.75
N ASP A 143 24.74 28.50 25.80
CA ASP A 143 25.30 27.49 24.89
C ASP A 143 24.57 26.15 25.00
N ARG A 144 24.27 25.71 26.25
CA ARG A 144 23.53 24.46 26.48
C ARG A 144 22.10 24.55 25.93
N PHE A 145 21.42 25.68 26.14
CA PHE A 145 20.08 25.92 25.64
C PHE A 145 20.05 25.98 24.10
N GLU A 146 20.98 26.70 23.46
CA GLU A 146 21.13 26.78 22.01
C GLU A 146 21.32 25.40 21.39
N ARG A 147 22.17 24.55 21.99
CA ARG A 147 22.38 23.17 21.52
C ARG A 147 21.10 22.32 21.62
N ARG A 148 20.34 22.43 22.70
CA ARG A 148 19.06 21.71 22.84
C ARG A 148 18.01 22.20 21.86
N LEU A 149 17.94 23.51 21.65
CA LEU A 149 17.06 24.12 20.65
C LEU A 149 17.41 23.64 19.24
N ALA A 150 18.69 23.59 18.87
CA ALA A 150 19.14 23.06 17.59
C ALA A 150 18.76 21.58 17.39
N ASN A 151 18.84 20.76 18.43
CA ASN A 151 18.38 19.37 18.40
C ASN A 151 16.87 19.29 18.16
N LEU A 152 16.06 20.11 18.85
CA LEU A 152 14.61 20.14 18.66
C LEU A 152 14.23 20.55 17.24
N ILE A 153 14.91 21.56 16.66
CA ILE A 153 14.71 21.98 15.27
C ILE A 153 15.06 20.83 14.29
N THR A 154 16.12 20.09 14.57
CA THR A 154 16.49 18.92 13.77
C THR A 154 15.43 17.82 13.86
N MET A 155 14.90 17.55 15.06
CA MET A 155 13.80 16.61 15.27
C MET A 155 12.52 17.05 14.55
N GLU A 156 12.17 18.34 14.62
CA GLU A 156 11.03 18.93 13.91
C GLU A 156 11.14 18.70 12.40
N THR A 157 12.33 18.90 11.84
CA THR A 157 12.59 18.67 10.41
C THR A 157 12.45 17.18 10.05
N SER A 158 13.01 16.29 10.88
CA SER A 158 12.90 14.83 10.70
C SER A 158 11.44 14.33 10.76
N ASN A 159 10.65 14.86 11.69
CA ASN A 159 9.24 14.55 11.81
C ASN A 159 8.44 15.03 10.59
N THR A 160 8.76 16.22 10.06
CA THR A 160 8.15 16.74 8.82
C THR A 160 8.39 15.79 7.65
N LEU A 161 9.64 15.33 7.47
CA LEU A 161 9.98 14.34 6.44
C LEU A 161 9.23 13.02 6.65
N THR A 162 9.13 12.57 7.90
CA THR A 162 8.40 11.34 8.26
C THR A 162 6.90 11.46 7.91
N LEU A 163 6.26 12.60 8.21
CA LEU A 163 4.86 12.86 7.85
C LEU A 163 4.63 12.86 6.33
N GLN A 164 5.57 13.44 5.57
CA GLN A 164 5.54 13.42 4.11
C GLN A 164 5.64 11.98 3.59
N GLN A 165 6.59 11.20 4.11
CA GLN A 165 6.76 9.79 3.74
C GLN A 165 5.52 8.96 4.06
N MET A 166 4.93 9.13 5.25
CA MET A 166 3.68 8.48 5.64
C MET A 166 2.54 8.83 4.68
N THR A 167 2.42 10.09 4.27
CA THR A 167 1.39 10.55 3.32
C THR A 167 1.58 9.91 1.93
N LEU A 168 2.82 9.80 1.45
CA LEU A 168 3.12 9.11 0.20
C LEU A 168 2.80 7.61 0.29
N SER A 169 3.16 6.95 1.39
CA SER A 169 2.84 5.54 1.64
C SER A 169 1.34 5.30 1.71
N GLU A 170 0.59 6.15 2.41
CA GLU A 170 -0.87 6.11 2.51
C GLU A 170 -1.54 6.27 1.13
N SER A 171 -1.08 7.24 0.33
CA SER A 171 -1.60 7.48 -1.03
C SER A 171 -1.34 6.29 -1.95
N THR A 172 -0.11 5.76 -1.93
CA THR A 172 0.28 4.58 -2.73
C THR A 172 -0.56 3.37 -2.36
N LEU A 173 -0.72 3.10 -1.07
CA LEU A 173 -1.51 1.97 -0.59
C LEU A 173 -2.99 2.12 -0.93
N SER A 174 -3.55 3.33 -0.81
CA SER A 174 -4.95 3.60 -1.17
C SER A 174 -5.19 3.34 -2.66
N MET A 175 -4.31 3.84 -3.53
CA MET A 175 -4.42 3.59 -4.97
C MET A 175 -4.40 2.09 -5.31
N LEU A 176 -3.54 1.31 -4.65
CA LEU A 176 -3.46 -0.14 -4.87
C LEU A 176 -4.71 -0.86 -4.36
N LEU A 177 -5.25 -0.43 -3.20
CA LEU A 177 -6.47 -1.00 -2.63
C LEU A 177 -7.69 -0.70 -3.50
N ASP A 178 -7.82 0.53 -4.01
CA ASP A 178 -8.95 0.92 -4.87
C ASP A 178 -8.96 0.08 -6.16
N ARG A 179 -7.80 -0.07 -6.80
CA ARG A 179 -7.67 -0.94 -7.98
C ARG A 179 -7.94 -2.41 -7.66
N PHE A 180 -7.51 -2.89 -6.49
CA PHE A 180 -7.83 -4.24 -6.07
C PHE A 180 -9.35 -4.43 -5.88
N VAL A 181 -10.04 -3.43 -5.32
CA VAL A 181 -11.51 -3.45 -5.19
C VAL A 181 -12.19 -3.48 -6.56
N ASP A 182 -11.73 -2.71 -7.54
CA ASP A 182 -12.25 -2.77 -8.91
C ASP A 182 -12.13 -4.18 -9.50
N ILE A 183 -10.96 -4.81 -9.32
CA ILE A 183 -10.75 -6.19 -9.77
C ILE A 183 -11.66 -7.17 -9.02
N GLU A 184 -11.70 -7.10 -7.69
CA GLU A 184 -12.45 -8.03 -6.84
C GLU A 184 -13.96 -7.96 -7.08
N THR A 185 -14.50 -6.76 -7.32
CA THR A 185 -15.94 -6.54 -7.41
C THR A 185 -16.50 -6.63 -8.82
N MET A 186 -15.72 -6.29 -9.85
CA MET A 186 -16.19 -6.25 -11.24
C MET A 186 -15.51 -7.29 -12.13
N LEU A 187 -14.19 -7.25 -12.23
CA LEU A 187 -13.47 -8.01 -13.26
C LEU A 187 -13.36 -9.50 -12.91
N LEU A 188 -13.07 -9.81 -11.64
CA LEU A 188 -12.89 -11.17 -11.17
C LEU A 188 -14.19 -11.99 -11.25
N PRO A 189 -15.36 -11.50 -10.78
CA PRO A 189 -16.61 -12.26 -10.90
C PRO A 189 -17.02 -12.50 -12.35
N LEU A 190 -16.84 -11.51 -13.22
CA LEU A 190 -17.12 -11.64 -14.66
C LEU A 190 -16.22 -12.71 -15.30
N TRP A 191 -14.93 -12.65 -14.99
CA TRP A 191 -13.96 -13.62 -15.49
C TRP A 191 -14.27 -15.05 -14.99
N GLN A 192 -14.58 -15.22 -13.70
CA GLN A 192 -14.96 -16.52 -13.12
C GLN A 192 -16.20 -17.11 -13.78
N ARG A 193 -17.24 -16.30 -13.97
CA ARG A 193 -18.48 -16.74 -14.62
C ARG A 193 -18.20 -17.27 -16.03
N ASN A 194 -17.42 -16.53 -16.80
CA ASN A 194 -17.12 -16.89 -18.19
C ASN A 194 -16.15 -18.09 -18.26
N ALA A 195 -15.21 -18.21 -17.32
CA ALA A 195 -14.35 -19.38 -17.18
C ALA A 195 -15.15 -20.65 -16.82
N LEU A 196 -16.14 -20.54 -15.92
CA LEU A 196 -16.99 -21.66 -15.55
C LEU A 196 -17.83 -22.17 -16.73
N ALA A 197 -18.42 -21.27 -17.52
CA ALA A 197 -19.17 -21.62 -18.74
C ALA A 197 -18.29 -22.41 -19.73
N ILE A 198 -17.02 -22.01 -19.87
CA ILE A 198 -16.03 -22.74 -20.67
C ILE A 198 -15.75 -24.13 -20.12
N ALA A 199 -15.52 -24.24 -18.80
CA ALA A 199 -15.22 -25.51 -18.15
C ALA A 199 -16.39 -26.51 -18.24
N GLN A 200 -17.63 -26.01 -18.17
CA GLN A 200 -18.86 -26.79 -18.33
C GLN A 200 -19.14 -27.21 -19.77
N GLY A 201 -18.33 -26.73 -20.74
CA GLY A 201 -18.41 -27.16 -22.12
C GLY A 201 -19.53 -26.49 -22.92
N GLU A 202 -20.04 -25.34 -22.45
CA GLU A 202 -21.03 -24.53 -23.17
C GLU A 202 -20.43 -23.89 -24.44
N VAL A 203 -19.10 -23.85 -24.55
CA VAL A 203 -18.41 -23.40 -25.75
C VAL A 203 -18.27 -24.54 -26.75
N THR A 204 -18.81 -24.32 -27.93
CA THR A 204 -18.73 -25.23 -29.09
C THR A 204 -17.87 -24.67 -30.23
N SER A 205 -17.54 -23.37 -30.19
CA SER A 205 -16.63 -22.74 -31.16
C SER A 205 -16.04 -21.42 -30.61
N LEU A 206 -14.91 -20.98 -31.17
CA LEU A 206 -14.29 -19.67 -30.88
C LEU A 206 -15.19 -18.45 -31.16
N ARG A 207 -16.23 -18.63 -31.98
CA ARG A 207 -17.16 -17.56 -32.36
C ARG A 207 -18.45 -17.60 -31.55
N SER A 208 -18.59 -18.54 -30.60
CA SER A 208 -19.76 -18.54 -29.74
C SER A 208 -19.72 -17.33 -28.80
N GLN A 209 -20.89 -16.80 -28.47
CA GLN A 209 -21.03 -15.66 -27.57
C GLN A 209 -20.27 -15.87 -26.23
N PRO A 210 -20.32 -17.05 -25.57
CA PRO A 210 -19.56 -17.28 -24.33
C PRO A 210 -18.03 -17.26 -24.53
N ALA A 211 -17.52 -17.66 -25.69
CA ALA A 211 -16.09 -17.59 -25.98
C ALA A 211 -15.62 -16.14 -26.17
N VAL A 212 -16.43 -15.32 -26.83
CA VAL A 212 -16.16 -13.88 -27.02
C VAL A 212 -16.17 -13.16 -25.66
N GLU A 213 -17.20 -13.38 -24.85
CA GLU A 213 -17.34 -12.76 -23.53
C GLU A 213 -16.19 -13.14 -22.58
N PHE A 214 -15.69 -14.38 -22.66
CA PHE A 214 -14.51 -14.78 -21.91
C PHE A 214 -13.24 -14.07 -22.39
N LEU A 215 -13.02 -13.98 -23.70
CA LEU A 215 -11.84 -13.29 -24.24
C LEU A 215 -11.83 -11.82 -23.85
N GLU A 216 -12.98 -11.15 -23.90
CA GLU A 216 -13.15 -9.76 -23.47
C GLU A 216 -12.87 -9.58 -21.97
N SER A 217 -13.44 -10.44 -21.12
CA SER A 217 -13.20 -10.36 -19.67
C SER A 217 -11.76 -10.70 -19.30
N HIS A 218 -11.15 -11.66 -19.99
CA HIS A 218 -9.75 -12.01 -19.82
C HIS A 218 -8.81 -10.87 -20.23
N HIS A 219 -9.05 -10.24 -21.38
CA HIS A 219 -8.24 -9.12 -21.84
C HIS A 219 -8.39 -7.90 -20.92
N SER A 220 -9.63 -7.58 -20.53
CA SER A 220 -9.92 -6.49 -19.59
C SER A 220 -9.23 -6.69 -18.24
N LEU A 221 -9.18 -7.93 -17.75
CA LEU A 221 -8.49 -8.26 -16.51
C LEU A 221 -6.97 -8.10 -16.63
N ILE A 222 -6.37 -8.58 -17.73
CA ILE A 222 -4.94 -8.39 -18.02
C ILE A 222 -4.58 -6.90 -18.08
N ASP A 223 -5.33 -6.12 -18.86
CA ASP A 223 -5.08 -4.68 -19.03
C ASP A 223 -5.16 -3.93 -17.70
N HIS A 224 -6.12 -4.31 -16.84
CA HIS A 224 -6.26 -3.69 -15.53
C HIS A 224 -5.10 -4.09 -14.61
N LEU A 225 -4.69 -5.35 -14.57
CA LEU A 225 -3.56 -5.83 -13.76
C LEU A 225 -2.21 -5.23 -14.21
N GLN A 226 -2.01 -5.04 -15.52
CA GLN A 226 -0.81 -4.35 -16.04
C GLN A 226 -0.72 -2.92 -15.51
N LYS A 227 -1.85 -2.21 -15.41
CA LYS A 227 -1.89 -0.87 -14.83
C LYS A 227 -1.54 -0.89 -13.33
N VAL A 228 -1.87 -1.95 -12.60
CA VAL A 228 -1.50 -2.16 -11.18
C VAL A 228 0.02 -2.33 -11.01
N GLY A 229 0.67 -3.11 -11.87
CA GLY A 229 2.12 -3.35 -11.81
C GLY A 229 3.00 -2.19 -12.30
N SER A 230 2.48 -1.31 -13.17
CA SER A 230 3.30 -0.33 -13.90
C SER A 230 3.63 0.98 -13.17
N LYS A 231 3.53 1.08 -11.83
CA LYS A 231 3.93 2.28 -11.05
C LYS A 231 4.45 1.98 -9.63
#